data_AF-A0A812S7Y2-F1
#
_entry.id   AF-A0A812S7Y2-F1
#
_cell.length_a   1.000
_cell.length_b   1.000
_cell.length_c   1.000
_cell.angle_alpha   90.00
_cell.angle_beta   90.00
_cell.angle_gamma   90.00
#
_symmetry.space_group_name_H-M   'P 1'
#
loop_
_entity.id
_entity.type
_entity.pdbx_description
1 polymer ?
#
loop_
_entity_poly.entity_id
_entity_poly.type
_entity_poly.pdbx_seq_one_letter_code
_entity_poly.pdbx_strand_id
1 'polypeptide(L)'
;MGGSQSTFQGFNLQEDAFDAEEFKEALDAWLAPMHLQSSRPFLIGWYNQQREITADGTQRIEGPDDGVAYAVYSVPGYLDVVIEHFARERPSTGFVDGATDAILAQLRQALPAELEPQVVNTDEGPPYYHVQTIGNVCAEDEHIEAKDIPNDGDDWEEDLSDRLEETRDPKMWGSESEMLRKIFGVNVHPTWGGWYAYRALIVLRKGTQASLQKPEPMAFLATEDKKRILAEYNLRHQLCVWRDLSDSHPAEKRYSPEEYFFFTETSPDKRRRFLEMKASLMTAVPAPRWPSL
;
A
#
# COMPACT_ATOMS: atom_id res chain seq x y z
N MET A 1 15.53 0.91 40.12
CA MET A 1 14.61 1.70 39.29
C MET A 1 14.23 0.79 38.15
N GLY A 2 13.05 0.16 38.22
CA GLY A 2 12.62 -0.80 37.20
C GLY A 2 12.17 -0.04 35.97
N GLY A 3 12.98 -0.06 34.91
CA GLY A 3 12.53 0.37 33.59
C GLY A 3 11.42 -0.56 33.16
N SER A 4 10.23 -0.01 32.94
CA SER A 4 9.15 -0.71 32.26
C SER A 4 9.62 -1.00 30.84
N GLN A 5 10.03 -2.23 30.55
CA GLN A 5 10.27 -2.64 29.16
C GLN A 5 8.92 -2.60 28.43
N SER A 6 8.80 -1.70 27.46
CA SER A 6 7.66 -1.69 26.53
C SER A 6 7.79 -2.89 25.60
N THR A 7 6.87 -3.84 25.67
CA THR A 7 6.86 -5.04 24.82
C THR A 7 5.78 -4.93 23.76
N PHE A 8 6.15 -4.95 22.48
CA PHE A 8 5.22 -4.90 21.36
C PHE A 8 5.17 -6.27 20.67
N GLN A 9 4.12 -7.06 20.89
CA GLN A 9 3.98 -8.42 20.32
C GLN A 9 5.23 -9.31 20.53
N GLY A 10 5.87 -9.22 21.69
CA GLY A 10 7.08 -9.99 21.99
C GLY A 10 8.39 -9.34 21.51
N PHE A 11 8.34 -8.27 20.71
CA PHE A 11 9.49 -7.41 20.47
C PHE A 11 9.89 -6.74 21.79
N ASN A 12 11.12 -7.00 22.21
CA ASN A 12 11.73 -6.38 23.37
C ASN A 12 12.81 -5.43 22.90
N LEU A 13 12.58 -4.13 23.08
CA LEU A 13 13.64 -3.15 22.88
C LEU A 13 14.74 -3.42 23.91
N GLN A 14 15.83 -4.06 23.48
CA GLN A 14 17.00 -4.26 24.34
C GLN A 14 17.66 -2.91 24.60
N GLU A 15 18.36 -2.77 25.74
CA GLU A 15 18.94 -1.49 26.18
C GLU A 15 19.86 -0.83 25.13
N ASP A 16 20.44 -1.60 24.19
CA ASP A 16 21.50 -1.11 23.29
C ASP A 16 21.27 -1.33 21.78
N ALA A 17 20.17 -1.95 21.31
CA ALA A 17 19.97 -2.13 19.86
C ALA A 17 18.51 -2.29 19.44
N PHE A 18 18.10 -1.45 18.49
CA PHE A 18 16.92 -1.67 17.66
C PHE A 18 17.28 -2.64 16.53
N ASP A 19 16.47 -3.67 16.30
CA ASP A 19 16.58 -4.57 15.16
C ASP A 19 15.34 -4.41 14.27
N ALA A 20 15.57 -3.94 13.05
CA ALA A 20 14.52 -3.66 12.08
C ALA A 20 13.77 -4.92 11.61
N GLU A 21 14.46 -6.05 11.46
CA GLU A 21 13.81 -7.28 10.99
C GLU A 21 13.00 -7.93 12.12
N GLU A 22 13.53 -7.96 13.35
CA GLU A 22 12.78 -8.44 14.51
C GLU A 22 11.53 -7.57 14.76
N PHE A 23 11.67 -6.25 14.65
CA PHE A 23 10.53 -5.34 14.75
C PHE A 23 9.50 -5.58 13.65
N LYS A 24 9.95 -5.86 12.42
CA LYS A 24 9.06 -6.19 11.29
C LYS A 24 8.22 -7.43 11.59
N GLU A 25 8.82 -8.49 12.13
CA GLU A 25 8.10 -9.72 12.49
C GLU A 25 6.99 -9.44 13.51
N ALA A 26 7.30 -8.64 14.54
CA ALA A 26 6.31 -8.22 15.54
C ALA A 26 5.21 -7.33 14.94
N LEU A 27 5.58 -6.42 14.03
CA LEU A 27 4.65 -5.55 13.32
C LEU A 27 3.70 -6.36 12.42
N ASP A 28 4.21 -7.32 11.65
CA ASP A 28 3.38 -8.21 10.83
C ASP A 28 2.44 -9.06 11.67
N ALA A 29 2.93 -9.59 12.81
CA ALA A 29 2.09 -10.34 13.75
C ALA A 29 0.95 -9.47 14.30
N TRP A 30 1.23 -8.19 14.59
CA TRP A 30 0.20 -7.24 15.03
C TRP A 30 -0.81 -6.94 13.92
N LEU A 31 -0.35 -6.76 12.68
CA LEU A 31 -1.15 -6.35 11.52
C LEU A 31 -2.00 -7.48 10.92
N ALA A 32 -1.54 -8.73 11.01
CA ALA A 32 -2.13 -9.88 10.32
C ALA A 32 -3.63 -10.10 10.57
N PRO A 33 -4.17 -9.96 11.81
CA PRO A 33 -5.61 -10.11 12.06
C PRO A 33 -6.50 -9.13 11.27
N MET A 34 -5.94 -8.00 10.84
CA MET A 34 -6.62 -6.95 10.10
C MET A 34 -6.38 -7.04 8.59
N HIS A 35 -5.83 -8.14 8.07
CA HIS A 35 -5.48 -8.27 6.64
C HIS A 35 -4.58 -7.11 6.15
N LEU A 36 -3.68 -6.69 7.02
CA LEU A 36 -2.61 -5.74 6.73
C LEU A 36 -1.26 -6.46 6.81
N GLN A 37 -0.30 -5.99 6.03
CA GLN A 37 1.10 -6.43 6.06
C GLN A 37 2.01 -5.21 6.03
N SER A 38 3.22 -5.35 6.53
CA SER A 38 4.27 -4.34 6.44
C SER A 38 5.26 -4.67 5.32
N SER A 39 5.81 -3.63 4.69
CA SER A 39 6.94 -3.79 3.78
C SER A 39 8.18 -4.28 4.52
N ARG A 40 9.20 -4.71 3.76
CA ARG A 40 10.57 -4.75 4.27
C ARG A 40 10.97 -3.40 4.89
N PRO A 41 11.81 -3.40 5.95
CA PRO A 41 12.34 -2.16 6.50
C PRO A 41 13.16 -1.41 5.45
N PHE A 42 13.10 -0.09 5.49
CA PHE A 42 13.96 0.76 4.68
C PHE A 42 14.42 1.98 5.46
N LEU A 43 15.56 2.53 5.05
CA LEU A 43 16.08 3.77 5.64
C LEU A 43 15.41 4.99 5.02
N ILE A 44 15.08 5.96 5.88
CA ILE A 44 14.56 7.28 5.48
C ILE A 44 15.48 7.95 4.46
N GLY A 45 16.80 7.83 4.65
CA GLY A 45 17.80 8.36 3.74
C GLY A 45 17.72 7.79 2.32
N TRP A 46 17.38 6.50 2.16
CA TRP A 46 17.24 5.88 0.83
C TRP A 46 16.07 6.45 0.06
N TYR A 47 14.91 6.60 0.73
CA TYR A 47 13.73 7.20 0.14
C TYR A 47 13.99 8.68 -0.20
N ASN A 48 14.55 9.44 0.73
CA ASN A 48 14.81 10.87 0.55
C ASN A 48 15.80 11.14 -0.58
N GLN A 49 16.87 10.33 -0.69
CA GLN A 49 17.81 10.40 -1.82
C GLN A 49 17.11 10.14 -3.16
N GLN A 50 16.21 9.16 -3.22
CA GLN A 50 15.47 8.88 -4.45
C GLN A 50 14.52 10.04 -4.81
N ARG A 51 13.89 10.68 -3.83
CA ARG A 51 13.04 11.87 -4.06
C ARG A 51 13.84 13.10 -4.47
N GLU A 52 15.08 13.25 -3.99
CA GLU A 52 15.99 14.28 -4.47
C GLU A 52 16.23 14.15 -5.97
N ILE A 53 16.48 12.93 -6.44
CA ILE A 53 16.74 12.62 -7.86
C ILE A 53 15.47 12.78 -8.71
N THR A 54 14.33 12.27 -8.22
CA THR A 54 13.12 12.12 -9.05
C THR A 54 12.15 13.29 -8.97
N ALA A 55 12.26 14.14 -7.94
CA ALA A 55 11.26 15.17 -7.67
C ALA A 55 11.82 16.37 -6.90
N ASP A 56 13.11 16.71 -7.08
CA ASP A 56 13.76 17.91 -6.53
C ASP A 56 13.53 18.09 -5.01
N GLY A 57 13.60 16.97 -4.28
CA GLY A 57 13.46 16.96 -2.82
C GLY A 57 12.05 17.16 -2.28
N THR A 58 11.02 17.12 -3.14
CA THR A 58 9.62 17.13 -2.68
C THR A 58 9.20 15.79 -2.07
N GLN A 59 8.22 15.84 -1.14
CA GLN A 59 7.66 14.65 -0.47
C GLN A 59 8.67 13.84 0.35
N ARG A 60 9.68 14.50 0.94
CA ARG A 60 10.65 13.88 1.86
C ARG A 60 10.00 13.40 3.14
N ILE A 61 10.53 12.31 3.69
CA ILE A 61 10.21 11.83 5.02
C ILE A 61 11.06 12.59 6.03
N GLU A 62 10.44 13.15 7.06
CA GLU A 62 11.13 13.77 8.18
C GLU A 62 11.73 12.71 9.12
N GLY A 63 13.03 12.83 9.39
CA GLY A 63 13.74 11.94 10.30
C GLY A 63 15.24 11.88 9.96
N PRO A 64 16.03 11.17 10.78
CA PRO A 64 17.44 10.94 10.48
C PRO A 64 17.59 9.98 9.30
N ASP A 65 18.67 10.10 8.52
CA ASP A 65 18.88 9.28 7.32
C ASP A 65 18.97 7.78 7.63
N ASP A 66 19.46 7.41 8.82
CA ASP A 66 19.54 6.04 9.32
C ASP A 66 18.32 5.60 10.13
N GLY A 67 17.28 6.44 10.23
CA GLY A 67 15.99 6.08 10.79
C GLY A 67 15.27 5.05 9.91
N VAL A 68 14.62 4.10 10.54
CA VAL A 68 13.93 3.00 9.87
C VAL A 68 12.45 3.32 9.68
N ALA A 69 11.91 2.96 8.52
CA ALA A 69 10.52 3.10 8.17
C ALA A 69 9.94 1.82 7.54
N TYR A 70 8.62 1.71 7.60
CA TYR A 70 7.82 0.62 7.04
C TYR A 70 6.60 1.20 6.33
N ALA A 71 6.31 0.69 5.15
CA ALA A 71 5.00 0.87 4.55
C ALA A 71 4.03 -0.17 5.13
N VAL A 72 2.76 0.16 5.24
CA VAL A 72 1.68 -0.79 5.54
C VAL A 72 0.76 -0.84 4.34
N TYR A 73 0.35 -2.04 3.94
CA TYR A 73 -0.58 -2.25 2.85
C TYR A 73 -1.65 -3.27 3.21
N SER A 74 -2.85 -3.07 2.66
CA SER A 74 -3.97 -4.00 2.77
C SER A 74 -3.90 -5.06 1.68
N VAL A 75 -4.21 -6.29 2.06
CA VAL A 75 -4.28 -7.47 1.17
C VAL A 75 -5.73 -7.99 1.11
N PRO A 76 -6.06 -9.00 0.27
CA PRO A 76 -7.40 -9.56 0.23
C PRO A 76 -7.89 -10.04 1.62
N GLY A 77 -9.17 -9.82 1.88
CA GLY A 77 -9.86 -9.96 3.17
C GLY A 77 -10.05 -8.64 3.92
N TYR A 78 -9.45 -7.53 3.46
CA TYR A 78 -9.55 -6.24 4.15
C TYR A 78 -10.98 -5.67 4.22
N LEU A 79 -11.87 -6.04 3.28
CA LEU A 79 -13.27 -5.61 3.34
C LEU A 79 -13.98 -6.08 4.63
N ASP A 80 -13.63 -7.24 5.16
CA ASP A 80 -14.24 -7.71 6.42
C ASP A 80 -13.94 -6.73 7.56
N VAL A 81 -12.73 -6.21 7.61
CA VAL A 81 -12.31 -5.19 8.59
C VAL A 81 -13.14 -3.91 8.44
N VAL A 82 -13.38 -3.48 7.20
CA VAL A 82 -14.21 -2.32 6.88
C VAL A 82 -15.66 -2.55 7.31
N ILE A 83 -16.23 -3.72 7.01
CA ILE A 83 -17.60 -4.08 7.41
C ILE A 83 -17.74 -4.07 8.92
N GLU A 84 -16.79 -4.68 9.64
CA GLU A 84 -16.81 -4.75 11.10
C GLU A 84 -16.66 -3.37 11.75
N HIS A 85 -15.78 -2.51 11.22
CA HIS A 85 -15.67 -1.13 11.66
C HIS A 85 -16.98 -0.37 11.41
N PHE A 86 -17.58 -0.52 10.22
CA PHE A 86 -18.87 0.10 9.92
C PHE A 86 -19.97 -0.39 10.88
N ALA A 87 -20.00 -1.68 11.22
CA ALA A 87 -20.99 -2.23 12.14
C ALA A 87 -20.91 -1.59 13.54
N ARG A 88 -19.70 -1.23 13.99
CA ARG A 88 -19.44 -0.52 15.26
C ARG A 88 -19.79 0.97 15.19
N GLU A 89 -19.23 1.69 14.22
CA GLU A 89 -19.22 3.16 14.24
C GLU A 89 -20.32 3.80 13.37
N ARG A 90 -20.86 3.07 12.40
CA ARG A 90 -21.87 3.54 11.43
C ARG A 90 -21.54 4.90 10.78
N PRO A 91 -20.32 5.09 10.24
CA PRO A 91 -19.94 6.35 9.61
C PRO A 91 -20.77 6.61 8.35
N SER A 92 -20.94 7.89 7.98
CA SER A 92 -21.70 8.28 6.78
C SER A 92 -20.87 8.24 5.49
N THR A 93 -19.54 8.38 5.59
CA THR A 93 -18.55 8.48 4.50
C THR A 93 -17.21 7.93 4.98
N GLY A 94 -16.21 7.83 4.08
CA GLY A 94 -14.84 7.46 4.47
C GLY A 94 -14.75 6.04 5.05
N PHE A 95 -15.49 5.08 4.50
CA PHE A 95 -15.64 3.74 5.11
C PHE A 95 -14.30 3.00 5.26
N VAL A 96 -13.44 3.09 4.25
CA VAL A 96 -12.13 2.42 4.22
C VAL A 96 -11.12 3.21 5.07
N ASP A 97 -11.07 4.53 4.86
CA ASP A 97 -10.12 5.41 5.55
C ASP A 97 -10.40 5.44 7.05
N GLY A 98 -11.66 5.57 7.47
CA GLY A 98 -12.04 5.53 8.89
C GLY A 98 -11.74 4.19 9.57
N ALA A 99 -11.85 3.07 8.85
CA ALA A 99 -11.40 1.77 9.37
C ALA A 99 -9.88 1.72 9.50
N THR A 100 -9.16 2.27 8.53
CA THR A 100 -7.69 2.39 8.55
C THR A 100 -7.24 3.27 9.71
N ASP A 101 -7.81 4.45 9.88
CA ASP A 101 -7.44 5.42 10.92
C ASP A 101 -7.68 4.88 12.32
N ALA A 102 -8.77 4.14 12.54
CA ALA A 102 -9.03 3.47 13.81
C ALA A 102 -7.91 2.47 14.16
N ILE A 103 -7.44 1.70 13.16
CA ILE A 103 -6.30 0.77 13.32
C ILE A 103 -5.01 1.55 13.59
N LEU A 104 -4.72 2.60 12.82
CA LEU A 104 -3.49 3.39 12.99
C LEU A 104 -3.48 4.12 14.34
N ALA A 105 -4.63 4.58 14.83
CA ALA A 105 -4.76 5.18 16.17
C ALA A 105 -4.43 4.17 17.28
N GLN A 106 -4.82 2.91 17.11
CA GLN A 106 -4.45 1.85 18.03
C GLN A 106 -2.98 1.49 17.92
N LEU A 107 -2.44 1.39 16.70
CA LEU A 107 -1.03 1.10 16.46
C LEU A 107 -0.14 2.14 17.13
N ARG A 108 -0.47 3.44 17.02
CA ARG A 108 0.27 4.52 17.70
C ARG A 108 0.37 4.34 19.21
N GLN A 109 -0.64 3.72 19.85
CA GLN A 109 -0.62 3.42 21.28
C GLN A 109 0.16 2.15 21.61
N ALA A 110 0.19 1.19 20.69
CA ALA A 110 0.88 -0.09 20.86
C ALA A 110 2.40 0.00 20.63
N LEU A 111 2.83 0.90 19.75
CA LEU A 111 4.24 1.05 19.39
C LEU A 111 5.08 1.57 20.57
N PRO A 112 6.31 1.08 20.76
CA PRO A 112 7.21 1.58 21.81
C PRO A 112 7.48 3.08 21.66
N ALA A 113 7.17 3.86 22.70
CA ALA A 113 7.31 5.32 22.68
C ALA A 113 8.78 5.75 22.56
N GLU A 114 9.72 4.92 23.01
CA GLU A 114 11.17 5.11 22.94
C GLU A 114 11.67 5.24 21.49
N LEU A 115 10.96 4.64 20.54
CA LEU A 115 11.28 4.68 19.11
C LEU A 115 10.79 5.97 18.42
N GLU A 116 10.05 6.82 19.14
CA GLU A 116 9.38 8.02 18.61
C GLU A 116 8.64 7.74 17.29
N PRO A 117 7.64 6.83 17.31
CA PRO A 117 6.94 6.42 16.10
C PRO A 117 6.05 7.55 15.57
N GLN A 118 6.14 7.78 14.26
CA GLN A 118 5.18 8.56 13.49
C GLN A 118 4.45 7.62 12.54
N VAL A 119 3.12 7.54 12.68
CA VAL A 119 2.26 6.73 11.81
C VAL A 119 1.37 7.67 11.00
N VAL A 120 1.42 7.57 9.67
CA VAL A 120 0.70 8.46 8.74
C VAL A 120 -0.12 7.62 7.77
N ASN A 121 -1.37 8.01 7.53
CA ASN A 121 -2.19 7.40 6.49
C ASN A 121 -1.72 7.93 5.11
N THR A 122 -1.39 7.05 4.17
CA THR A 122 -0.86 7.47 2.86
C THR A 122 -1.94 8.02 1.93
N ASP A 123 -3.21 7.74 2.22
CA ASP A 123 -4.36 8.19 1.43
C ASP A 123 -4.85 9.60 1.87
N GLU A 124 -4.37 10.12 3.01
CA GLU A 124 -4.84 11.38 3.60
C GLU A 124 -3.78 12.48 3.65
N GLY A 125 -4.09 13.62 3.02
CA GLY A 125 -3.52 14.95 3.30
C GLY A 125 -1.99 15.10 3.21
N PRO A 126 -1.45 16.33 3.32
CA PRO A 126 -0.01 16.50 3.38
C PRO A 126 0.55 15.97 4.72
N PRO A 127 1.71 15.29 4.72
CA PRO A 127 2.53 14.99 3.53
C PRO A 127 2.04 13.76 2.76
N TYR A 128 1.84 13.92 1.44
CA TYR A 128 1.66 12.79 0.53
C TYR A 128 3.01 12.13 0.28
N TYR A 129 3.12 10.82 0.48
CA TYR A 129 4.34 10.06 0.20
C TYR A 129 4.25 9.32 -1.13
N HIS A 130 5.39 9.22 -1.82
CA HIS A 130 5.43 8.59 -3.13
C HIS A 130 5.57 7.06 -2.98
N VAL A 131 4.44 6.36 -2.96
CA VAL A 131 4.39 4.91 -2.71
C VAL A 131 5.23 4.09 -3.71
N GLN A 132 5.38 4.55 -4.94
CA GLN A 132 6.22 3.88 -5.94
C GLN A 132 7.70 3.93 -5.55
N THR A 133 8.14 5.05 -4.95
CA THR A 133 9.50 5.18 -4.42
C THR A 133 9.67 4.30 -3.19
N ILE A 134 8.65 4.19 -2.33
CA ILE A 134 8.68 3.29 -1.17
C ILE A 134 8.91 1.84 -1.63
N GLY A 135 8.03 1.30 -2.50
CA GLY A 135 8.15 -0.06 -3.01
C GLY A 135 9.51 -0.36 -3.67
N ASN A 136 10.05 0.61 -4.41
CA ASN A 136 11.38 0.51 -5.02
C ASN A 136 12.52 0.41 -4.00
N VAL A 137 12.56 1.28 -2.98
CA VAL A 137 13.69 1.31 -2.04
C VAL A 137 13.68 0.17 -1.02
N CYS A 138 12.50 -0.40 -0.73
CA CYS A 138 12.38 -1.58 0.12
C CYS A 138 12.29 -2.90 -0.65
N ALA A 139 12.22 -2.85 -1.99
CA ALA A 139 12.02 -4.02 -2.86
C ALA A 139 10.83 -4.88 -2.41
N GLU A 140 9.68 -4.21 -2.17
CA GLU A 140 8.43 -4.87 -1.79
C GLU A 140 7.61 -5.28 -3.01
N ASP A 141 7.62 -4.43 -4.03
CA ASP A 141 6.92 -4.61 -5.29
C ASP A 141 7.78 -4.13 -6.46
N GLU A 142 7.38 -4.52 -7.67
CA GLU A 142 7.98 -4.01 -8.89
C GLU A 142 7.11 -2.86 -9.41
N HIS A 143 7.71 -1.68 -9.56
CA HIS A 143 7.10 -0.56 -10.27
C HIS A 143 7.39 -0.69 -11.76
N ILE A 144 6.34 -0.70 -12.57
CA ILE A 144 6.44 -0.85 -14.02
C ILE A 144 6.13 0.49 -14.68
N GLU A 145 7.08 1.01 -15.47
CA GLU A 145 6.86 2.13 -16.38
C GLU A 145 7.20 1.72 -17.82
N ALA A 146 6.50 2.30 -18.80
CA ALA A 146 6.72 2.00 -20.21
C ALA A 146 8.16 2.29 -20.65
N LYS A 147 8.72 3.43 -20.22
CA LYS A 147 10.07 3.89 -20.55
C LYS A 147 11.19 2.95 -20.07
N ASP A 148 10.90 2.10 -19.07
CA ASP A 148 11.87 1.19 -18.47
C ASP A 148 11.85 -0.21 -19.14
N ILE A 149 10.92 -0.43 -20.08
CA ILE A 149 10.82 -1.67 -20.85
C ILE A 149 11.69 -1.54 -22.11
N PRO A 150 12.59 -2.52 -22.39
CA PRO A 150 13.39 -2.49 -23.61
C PRO A 150 12.54 -2.35 -24.86
N ASN A 151 12.98 -1.45 -25.76
CA ASN A 151 12.42 -1.36 -27.10
C ASN A 151 13.11 -2.42 -27.98
N ASP A 152 12.41 -3.52 -28.23
CA ASP A 152 12.90 -4.65 -29.01
C ASP A 152 12.57 -4.49 -30.52
N GLY A 153 12.21 -3.27 -30.94
CA GLY A 153 11.79 -2.95 -32.30
C GLY A 153 10.30 -3.19 -32.59
N ASP A 154 9.50 -3.44 -31.55
CA ASP A 154 8.05 -3.44 -31.62
C ASP A 154 7.46 -2.09 -31.20
N ASP A 155 6.53 -1.54 -31.99
CA ASP A 155 5.91 -0.23 -31.75
C ASP A 155 4.84 -0.27 -30.63
N TRP A 156 4.97 -1.19 -29.66
CA TRP A 156 3.93 -1.48 -28.66
C TRP A 156 3.56 -0.27 -27.78
N GLU A 157 4.55 0.56 -27.45
CA GLU A 157 4.35 1.75 -26.61
C GLU A 157 3.54 2.82 -27.37
N GLU A 158 3.86 3.01 -28.65
CA GLU A 158 3.15 3.95 -29.51
C GLU A 158 1.74 3.44 -29.82
N ASP A 159 1.59 2.15 -30.14
CA ASP A 159 0.29 1.49 -30.33
C ASP A 159 -0.61 1.63 -29.10
N LEU A 160 -0.06 1.48 -27.89
CA LEU A 160 -0.82 1.69 -26.65
C LEU A 160 -1.19 3.16 -26.47
N SER A 161 -0.27 4.08 -26.73
CA SER A 161 -0.50 5.53 -26.62
C SER A 161 -1.61 6.01 -27.56
N ASP A 162 -1.60 5.58 -28.82
CA ASP A 162 -2.64 5.87 -29.82
C ASP A 162 -4.00 5.35 -29.34
N ARG A 163 -4.05 4.11 -28.87
CA ARG A 163 -5.30 3.52 -28.34
C ARG A 163 -5.82 4.26 -27.11
N LEU A 164 -4.94 4.75 -26.24
CA LEU A 164 -5.35 5.53 -25.08
C LEU A 164 -5.96 6.87 -25.51
N GLU A 165 -5.37 7.53 -26.50
CA GLU A 165 -5.90 8.77 -27.06
C GLU A 165 -7.29 8.60 -27.67
N GLU A 166 -7.50 7.49 -28.38
CA GLU A 166 -8.81 7.17 -28.98
C GLU A 166 -9.89 6.81 -27.95
N THR A 167 -9.52 6.20 -26.82
CA THR A 167 -10.48 5.58 -25.90
C THR A 167 -10.74 6.36 -24.62
N ARG A 168 -9.84 7.25 -24.20
CA ARG A 168 -10.01 8.03 -22.97
C ARG A 168 -11.05 9.13 -23.17
N ASP A 169 -11.97 9.24 -22.20
CA ASP A 169 -12.94 10.34 -22.16
C ASP A 169 -12.21 11.66 -21.83
N PRO A 170 -12.21 12.67 -22.73
CA PRO A 170 -11.56 13.94 -22.46
C PRO A 170 -12.12 14.69 -21.26
N LYS A 171 -13.36 14.41 -20.83
CA LYS A 171 -13.94 14.99 -19.61
C LYS A 171 -13.28 14.47 -18.34
N MET A 172 -12.78 13.23 -18.37
CA MET A 172 -12.13 12.59 -17.23
C MET A 172 -10.62 12.83 -17.25
N TRP A 173 -9.99 12.79 -18.43
CA TRP A 173 -8.53 12.78 -18.57
C TRP A 173 -7.93 14.11 -19.07
N GLY A 174 -8.77 15.07 -19.44
CA GLY A 174 -8.36 16.30 -20.12
C GLY A 174 -8.35 16.13 -21.65
N SER A 175 -8.24 17.25 -22.37
CA SER A 175 -8.27 17.27 -23.84
C SER A 175 -6.89 17.31 -24.50
N GLU A 176 -5.83 17.46 -23.70
CA GLU A 176 -4.46 17.54 -24.22
C GLU A 176 -3.99 16.17 -24.68
N SER A 177 -3.51 16.08 -25.92
CA SER A 177 -3.02 14.83 -26.53
C SER A 177 -1.95 14.16 -25.66
N GLU A 178 -1.03 14.93 -25.06
CA GLU A 178 -0.01 14.40 -24.14
C GLU A 178 -0.62 13.62 -22.96
N MET A 179 -1.67 14.16 -22.33
CA MET A 179 -2.34 13.50 -21.21
C MET A 179 -3.20 12.31 -21.67
N LEU A 180 -3.84 12.44 -22.82
CA LEU A 180 -4.63 11.36 -23.41
C LEU A 180 -3.76 10.17 -23.83
N ARG A 181 -2.55 10.41 -24.33
CA ARG A 181 -1.57 9.38 -24.72
C ARG A 181 -0.78 8.80 -23.54
N LYS A 182 -0.70 9.50 -22.41
CA LYS A 182 0.15 9.13 -21.28
C LYS A 182 -0.12 7.72 -20.75
N ILE A 183 0.89 6.86 -20.80
CA ILE A 183 0.87 5.55 -20.13
C ILE A 183 1.27 5.76 -18.66
N PHE A 184 0.35 5.49 -17.73
CA PHE A 184 0.65 5.55 -16.30
C PHE A 184 1.28 4.23 -15.85
N GLY A 185 2.37 4.34 -15.09
CA GLY A 185 2.99 3.21 -14.42
C GLY A 185 2.16 2.68 -13.26
N VAL A 186 2.47 1.46 -12.82
CA VAL A 186 1.74 0.76 -11.77
C VAL A 186 2.68 -0.14 -10.96
N ASN A 187 2.40 -0.32 -9.67
CA ASN A 187 3.12 -1.25 -8.81
C ASN A 187 2.42 -2.60 -8.76
N VAL A 188 3.21 -3.67 -8.72
CA VAL A 188 2.70 -5.04 -8.69
C VAL A 188 3.50 -5.87 -7.69
N HIS A 189 2.81 -6.49 -6.74
CA HIS A 189 3.39 -7.27 -5.67
C HIS A 189 3.63 -8.73 -6.11
N PRO A 190 4.76 -9.37 -5.76
CA PRO A 190 5.08 -10.74 -6.21
C PRO A 190 4.10 -11.81 -5.72
N THR A 191 3.45 -11.58 -4.58
CA THR A 191 2.45 -12.52 -4.01
C THR A 191 1.02 -12.16 -4.38
N TRP A 192 0.71 -10.86 -4.44
CA TRP A 192 -0.66 -10.36 -4.50
C TRP A 192 -1.01 -9.81 -5.88
N GLY A 193 -0.04 -9.73 -6.80
CA GLY A 193 -0.21 -9.00 -8.03
C GLY A 193 -0.58 -7.55 -7.73
N GLY A 194 -1.58 -7.03 -8.43
CA GLY A 194 -2.20 -5.75 -8.11
C GLY A 194 -3.28 -5.84 -7.03
N TRP A 195 -3.56 -6.99 -6.40
CA TRP A 195 -4.62 -7.17 -5.39
C TRP A 195 -4.22 -6.71 -3.98
N TYR A 196 -3.56 -5.55 -3.89
CA TYR A 196 -3.16 -4.91 -2.64
C TYR A 196 -3.26 -3.39 -2.78
N ALA A 197 -3.14 -2.67 -1.67
CA ALA A 197 -3.07 -1.21 -1.68
C ALA A 197 -2.27 -0.71 -0.47
N TYR A 198 -1.35 0.23 -0.68
CA TYR A 198 -0.70 0.96 0.41
C TYR A 198 -1.74 1.74 1.23
N ARG A 199 -1.51 1.82 2.55
CA ARG A 199 -2.42 2.42 3.53
C ARG A 199 -1.73 3.36 4.49
N ALA A 200 -0.51 3.04 4.91
CA ALA A 200 0.18 3.85 5.90
C ALA A 200 1.69 3.81 5.73
N LEU A 201 2.34 4.80 6.34
CA LEU A 201 3.77 4.85 6.56
C LEU A 201 4.01 4.90 8.08
N ILE A 202 4.91 4.06 8.57
CA ILE A 202 5.42 4.07 9.93
C ILE A 202 6.87 4.53 9.87
N VAL A 203 7.21 5.59 10.59
CA VAL A 203 8.56 6.16 10.68
C VAL A 203 9.02 6.07 12.12
N LEU A 204 10.13 5.40 12.39
CA LEU A 204 10.71 5.27 13.73
C LEU A 204 11.88 6.25 13.85
N ARG A 205 11.62 7.44 14.39
CA ARG A 205 12.64 8.51 14.43
C ARG A 205 13.84 8.20 15.32
N LYS A 206 13.65 7.31 16.32
CA LYS A 206 14.71 6.79 17.19
C LYS A 206 15.01 5.29 16.99
N GLY A 207 14.28 4.62 16.11
CA GLY A 207 14.65 3.28 15.63
C GLY A 207 15.63 3.41 14.47
N THR A 208 16.92 3.51 14.77
CA THR A 208 17.96 3.69 13.74
C THR A 208 18.74 2.40 13.50
N GLN A 209 19.11 2.15 12.24
CA GLN A 209 19.93 1.00 11.87
C GLN A 209 20.75 1.27 10.61
N ALA A 210 21.85 2.04 10.75
CA ALA A 210 22.74 2.37 9.63
C ALA A 210 23.37 1.15 8.92
N SER A 211 23.40 -0.02 9.58
CA SER A 211 23.89 -1.28 9.02
C SER A 211 22.90 -1.99 8.09
N LEU A 212 21.64 -1.53 8.02
CA LEU A 212 20.63 -2.12 7.14
C LEU A 212 21.12 -2.05 5.68
N GLN A 213 21.02 -3.15 4.96
CA GLN A 213 21.49 -3.24 3.57
C GLN A 213 20.36 -2.88 2.62
N LYS A 214 20.61 -1.91 1.73
CA LYS A 214 19.63 -1.54 0.70
C LYS A 214 19.48 -2.71 -0.28
N PRO A 215 18.28 -3.27 -0.48
CA PRO A 215 18.07 -4.29 -1.48
C PRO A 215 18.17 -3.69 -2.89
N GLU A 216 18.49 -4.52 -3.88
CA GLU A 216 18.26 -4.15 -5.28
C GLU A 216 16.75 -4.01 -5.53
N PRO A 217 16.33 -3.03 -6.35
CA PRO A 217 14.93 -2.91 -6.75
C PRO A 217 14.39 -4.23 -7.31
N MET A 218 13.14 -4.55 -6.96
CA MET A 218 12.53 -5.78 -7.40
C MET A 218 12.30 -5.77 -8.92
N ALA A 219 12.77 -6.82 -9.59
CA ALA A 219 12.55 -7.07 -11.01
C ALA A 219 12.26 -8.56 -11.23
N PHE A 220 10.99 -8.93 -11.17
CA PHE A 220 10.54 -10.33 -11.25
C PHE A 220 9.65 -10.62 -12.45
N LEU A 221 9.07 -9.59 -13.08
CA LEU A 221 8.20 -9.74 -14.23
C LEU A 221 8.97 -9.87 -15.54
N ALA A 222 8.47 -10.74 -16.42
CA ALA A 222 8.93 -10.80 -17.81
C ALA A 222 8.42 -9.58 -18.60
N THR A 223 9.14 -9.19 -19.65
CA THR A 223 8.79 -8.05 -20.52
C THR A 223 7.34 -8.11 -21.03
N GLU A 224 6.89 -9.28 -21.48
CA GLU A 224 5.52 -9.45 -22.01
C GLU A 224 4.45 -9.26 -20.93
N ASP A 225 4.70 -9.71 -19.71
CA ASP A 225 3.78 -9.50 -18.59
C ASP A 225 3.71 -8.01 -18.22
N LYS A 226 4.84 -7.30 -18.25
CA LYS A 226 4.88 -5.84 -18.03
C LYS A 226 4.04 -5.10 -19.06
N LYS A 227 4.23 -5.40 -20.36
CA LYS A 227 3.46 -4.80 -21.47
C LYS A 227 1.96 -5.07 -21.31
N ARG A 228 1.57 -6.32 -21.03
CA ARG A 228 0.18 -6.73 -20.78
C ARG A 228 -0.44 -5.96 -19.61
N ILE A 229 0.23 -5.94 -18.45
CA ILE A 229 -0.26 -5.29 -17.24
C ILE A 229 -0.44 -3.79 -17.49
N LEU A 230 0.53 -3.11 -18.11
CA LEU A 230 0.41 -1.68 -18.43
C LEU A 230 -0.77 -1.40 -19.37
N ALA A 231 -0.95 -2.22 -20.42
CA ALA A 231 -2.06 -2.06 -21.34
C ALA A 231 -3.42 -2.27 -20.64
N GLU A 232 -3.55 -3.30 -19.83
CA GLU A 232 -4.79 -3.61 -19.10
C GLU A 232 -5.11 -2.57 -18.03
N TYR A 233 -4.11 -2.10 -17.29
CA TYR A 233 -4.24 -1.04 -16.30
C TYR A 233 -4.72 0.25 -16.97
N ASN A 234 -4.07 0.68 -18.05
CA ASN A 234 -4.37 1.96 -18.67
C ASN A 234 -5.67 1.97 -19.47
N LEU A 235 -6.03 0.86 -20.13
CA LEU A 235 -7.23 0.79 -20.98
C LEU A 235 -8.49 0.34 -20.22
N ARG A 236 -8.33 -0.54 -19.22
CA ARG A 236 -9.46 -1.28 -18.62
C ARG A 236 -9.28 -1.57 -17.13
N HIS A 237 -8.68 -0.65 -16.36
CA HIS A 237 -8.42 -0.82 -14.91
C HIS A 237 -9.62 -1.34 -14.11
N GLN A 238 -10.84 -0.94 -14.47
CA GLN A 238 -12.09 -1.34 -13.80
C GLN A 238 -12.38 -2.84 -13.87
N LEU A 239 -11.85 -3.54 -14.90
CA LEU A 239 -11.98 -4.99 -15.00
C LEU A 239 -11.05 -5.71 -14.00
N CYS A 240 -10.07 -5.01 -13.43
CA CYS A 240 -9.06 -5.52 -12.49
C CYS A 240 -8.23 -6.71 -13.00
N VAL A 241 -8.31 -7.07 -14.28
CA VAL A 241 -7.52 -8.17 -14.87
C VAL A 241 -6.00 -7.92 -14.81
N TRP A 242 -5.60 -6.65 -14.88
CA TRP A 242 -4.20 -6.22 -14.73
C TRP A 242 -3.60 -6.61 -13.37
N ARG A 243 -4.44 -6.86 -12.37
CA ARG A 243 -4.00 -7.24 -11.02
C ARG A 243 -3.49 -8.67 -10.97
N ASP A 244 -3.81 -9.52 -11.94
CA ASP A 244 -3.24 -10.86 -12.02
C ASP A 244 -1.85 -10.81 -12.67
N LEU A 245 -0.86 -11.41 -12.01
CA LEU A 245 0.52 -11.50 -12.53
C LEU A 245 0.62 -12.29 -13.84
N SER A 246 -0.24 -13.30 -13.98
CA SER A 246 -0.40 -14.14 -15.15
C SER A 246 -1.76 -14.84 -15.09
N ASP A 247 -2.12 -15.59 -16.13
CA ASP A 247 -3.34 -16.40 -16.16
C ASP A 247 -3.43 -17.42 -15.01
N SER A 248 -2.29 -17.78 -14.39
CA SER A 248 -2.21 -18.73 -13.27
C SER A 248 -2.15 -18.07 -11.90
N HIS A 249 -2.43 -16.76 -11.78
CA HIS A 249 -2.40 -16.08 -10.49
C HIS A 249 -3.38 -16.74 -9.48
N PRO A 250 -2.97 -17.10 -8.26
CA PRO A 250 -3.82 -17.91 -7.37
C PRO A 250 -5.10 -17.19 -6.95
N ALA A 251 -6.24 -17.92 -6.91
CA ALA A 251 -7.54 -17.32 -6.63
C ALA A 251 -7.66 -16.79 -5.20
N GLU A 252 -7.02 -17.45 -4.23
CA GLU A 252 -6.94 -17.06 -2.83
C GLU A 252 -6.09 -15.80 -2.58
N LYS A 253 -5.38 -15.33 -3.62
CA LYS A 253 -4.60 -14.08 -3.61
C LYS A 253 -5.33 -12.92 -4.29
N ARG A 254 -6.57 -13.14 -4.72
CA ARG A 254 -7.44 -12.12 -5.34
C ARG A 254 -8.48 -11.64 -4.35
N TYR A 255 -9.07 -10.49 -4.65
CA TYR A 255 -10.30 -10.07 -3.97
C TYR A 255 -11.41 -11.09 -4.18
N SER A 256 -12.15 -11.37 -3.11
CA SER A 256 -13.42 -12.08 -3.20
C SER A 256 -14.41 -11.32 -4.11
N PRO A 257 -15.48 -11.98 -4.61
CA PRO A 257 -16.50 -11.28 -5.40
C PRO A 257 -17.06 -10.04 -4.69
N GLU A 258 -17.24 -10.11 -3.37
CA GLU A 258 -17.77 -9.00 -2.58
C GLU A 258 -16.78 -7.83 -2.48
N GLU A 259 -15.50 -8.13 -2.28
CA GLU A 259 -14.43 -7.13 -2.32
C GLU A 259 -14.32 -6.47 -3.69
N TYR A 260 -14.35 -7.27 -4.77
CA TYR A 260 -14.37 -6.74 -6.12
C TYR A 260 -15.54 -5.78 -6.32
N PHE A 261 -16.77 -6.17 -5.96
CA PHE A 261 -17.94 -5.30 -6.11
C PHE A 261 -17.84 -4.05 -5.24
N PHE A 262 -17.38 -4.17 -3.99
CA PHE A 262 -17.29 -3.03 -3.09
C PHE A 262 -16.24 -2.01 -3.53
N PHE A 263 -15.03 -2.47 -3.88
CA PHE A 263 -13.91 -1.60 -4.22
C PHE A 263 -14.01 -1.02 -5.64
N THR A 264 -14.70 -1.69 -6.57
CA THR A 264 -14.93 -1.16 -7.93
C THR A 264 -16.19 -0.30 -8.05
N GLU A 265 -17.14 -0.41 -7.12
CA GLU A 265 -18.33 0.46 -7.11
C GLU A 265 -17.93 1.90 -6.84
N THR A 266 -18.33 2.84 -7.70
CA THR A 266 -17.97 4.26 -7.59
C THR A 266 -18.99 5.08 -6.81
N SER A 267 -20.21 4.56 -6.59
CA SER A 267 -21.26 5.24 -5.83
C SER A 267 -21.08 5.06 -4.31
N PRO A 268 -20.86 6.16 -3.55
CA PRO A 268 -20.75 6.09 -2.09
C PRO A 268 -22.03 5.53 -1.43
N ASP A 269 -23.20 5.88 -1.96
CA ASP A 269 -24.49 5.41 -1.43
C ASP A 269 -24.67 3.90 -1.59
N LYS A 270 -24.25 3.33 -2.73
CA LYS A 270 -24.31 1.87 -2.92
C LYS A 270 -23.32 1.14 -2.02
N ARG A 271 -22.10 1.66 -1.87
CA ARG A 271 -21.13 1.14 -0.89
C ARG A 271 -21.72 1.16 0.52
N ARG A 272 -22.35 2.27 0.91
CA ARG A 272 -23.02 2.39 2.21
C ARG A 272 -24.13 1.35 2.39
N ARG A 273 -25.04 1.21 1.42
CA ARG A 273 -26.13 0.23 1.47
C ARG A 273 -25.62 -1.20 1.58
N PHE A 274 -24.54 -1.52 0.86
CA PHE A 274 -23.86 -2.81 0.98
C PHE A 274 -23.37 -3.04 2.43
N LEU A 275 -22.70 -2.05 3.04
CA LEU A 275 -22.23 -2.14 4.43
C LEU A 275 -23.40 -2.23 5.44
N GLU A 276 -24.48 -1.48 5.23
CA GLU A 276 -25.70 -1.55 6.06
C GLU A 276 -26.33 -2.95 6.00
N MET A 277 -26.44 -3.51 4.79
CA MET A 277 -26.90 -4.88 4.58
C MET A 277 -25.99 -5.87 5.34
N LYS A 278 -24.68 -5.82 5.11
CA LYS A 278 -23.71 -6.71 5.77
C LYS A 278 -23.78 -6.62 7.30
N ALA A 279 -23.82 -5.41 7.83
CA ALA A 279 -23.91 -5.19 9.27
C ALA A 279 -25.26 -5.63 9.87
N SER A 280 -26.35 -5.64 9.10
CA SER A 280 -27.65 -6.15 9.58
C SER A 280 -27.75 -7.69 9.61
N LEU A 281 -26.89 -8.38 8.87
CA LEU A 281 -26.77 -9.84 8.90
C LEU A 281 -25.93 -10.34 10.09
N MET A 282 -25.24 -9.44 10.80
CA MET A 282 -24.43 -9.80 11.96
C MET A 282 -25.31 -10.07 13.18
N THR A 283 -25.09 -11.19 13.86
CA THR A 283 -25.83 -11.55 15.10
C THR A 283 -25.36 -10.78 16.32
N ALA A 284 -24.14 -10.23 16.28
CA ALA A 284 -23.55 -9.38 17.29
C ALA A 284 -22.54 -8.42 16.63
N VAL A 285 -22.32 -7.25 17.23
CA VAL A 285 -21.29 -6.31 16.78
C VAL A 285 -19.91 -6.88 17.17
N PRO A 286 -19.02 -7.16 16.21
CA PRO A 286 -17.73 -7.77 16.50
C PRO A 286 -16.78 -6.80 17.19
N ALA A 287 -16.01 -7.33 18.14
CA ALA A 287 -14.88 -6.59 18.72
C ALA A 287 -13.85 -6.24 17.63
N PRO A 288 -13.05 -5.18 17.83
CA PRO A 288 -11.95 -4.89 16.92
C PRO A 288 -10.95 -6.05 16.80
N ARG A 289 -10.33 -6.18 15.63
CA ARG A 289 -9.40 -7.27 15.31
C ARG A 289 -7.97 -7.05 15.81
N TRP A 290 -7.61 -5.82 16.18
CA TRP A 290 -6.27 -5.55 16.68
C TRP A 290 -6.01 -6.27 18.01
N PRO A 291 -4.78 -6.74 18.25
CA PRO A 291 -4.40 -7.32 19.53
C PRO A 291 -4.66 -6.37 20.71
N SER A 292 -4.96 -6.93 21.87
CA SER A 292 -5.04 -6.17 23.12
C SER A 292 -3.69 -5.53 23.44
N LEU A 293 -3.72 -4.28 23.94
CA LEU A 293 -2.56 -3.59 24.51
C LEU A 293 -2.12 -4.22 25.83
#